data_AF-A0A0A0CYM5-F1
#
_entry.id   AF-A0A0A0CYM5-F1
#
_cell.length_a   1.000
_cell.length_b   1.000
_cell.length_c   1.000
_cell.angle_alpha   90.00
_cell.angle_beta   90.00
_cell.angle_gamma   90.00
#
_symmetry.space_group_name_H-M   'P 1'
#
loop_
_entity.id
_entity.type
_entity.pdbx_description
1 polymer ?
#
loop_
_entity_poly.entity_id
_entity_poly.type
_entity_poly.pdbx_seq_one_letter_code
_entity_poly.pdbx_strand_id
1 'polypeptide(L)'
;PGELVDRLLRAGATVALVEDQADAVVLERAARDRGVAVPDDLSLIALGNPTRPIASEIAFTCFRIPREEMGRQAVEILTLVMGGQEEGRQRLLPCELAGGQTLGPVPDKRKGRRN
;
A
#
# COMPACT_ATOMS: atom_id res chain seq x y z
N PRO A 1 -13.42 -5.12 -9.50
CA PRO A 1 -12.18 -5.68 -8.91
C PRO A 1 -11.62 -6.88 -9.69
N GLY A 2 -12.45 -7.86 -10.02
CA GLY A 2 -12.01 -9.04 -10.75
C GLY A 2 -11.34 -8.77 -12.10
N GLU A 3 -12.02 -8.03 -12.98
CA GLU A 3 -11.47 -7.66 -14.29
C GLU A 3 -10.15 -6.87 -14.17
N LEU A 4 -9.96 -6.13 -13.07
CA LEU A 4 -8.71 -5.42 -12.79
C LEU A 4 -7.57 -6.42 -12.52
N VAL A 5 -7.80 -7.51 -11.78
CA VAL A 5 -6.81 -8.58 -11.60
C VAL A 5 -6.40 -9.16 -12.96
N ASP A 6 -7.38 -9.46 -13.82
CA ASP A 6 -7.10 -10.02 -15.14
C ASP A 6 -6.29 -9.05 -16.00
N ARG A 7 -6.57 -7.74 -15.91
CA ARG A 7 -5.80 -6.70 -16.59
C ARG A 7 -4.37 -6.59 -16.07
N LEU A 8 -4.16 -6.65 -14.75
CA LEU A 8 -2.83 -6.60 -14.14
C LEU A 8 -1.98 -7.79 -14.61
N LEU A 9 -2.55 -8.99 -14.60
CA LEU A 9 -1.85 -10.19 -15.07
C LEU A 9 -1.55 -10.14 -16.57
N ARG A 10 -2.50 -9.68 -17.41
CA ARG A 10 -2.26 -9.48 -18.84
C ARG A 10 -1.16 -8.46 -19.13
N ALA A 11 -1.04 -7.43 -18.29
CA ALA A 11 0.05 -6.45 -18.39
C ALA A 11 1.41 -7.00 -17.91
N GLY A 12 1.44 -8.21 -17.35
CA GLY A 12 2.66 -8.80 -16.77
C GLY A 12 3.09 -8.14 -15.47
N ALA A 13 2.17 -7.46 -14.78
CA ALA A 13 2.45 -6.87 -13.47
C ALA A 13 2.67 -7.96 -12.43
N THR A 14 3.74 -7.83 -11.64
CA THR A 14 4.07 -8.75 -10.53
C THR A 14 3.78 -8.13 -9.17
N VAL A 15 3.48 -6.84 -9.14
CA VAL A 15 3.09 -6.10 -7.95
C VAL A 15 2.07 -5.03 -8.32
N ALA A 16 1.09 -4.79 -7.45
CA ALA A 16 0.22 -3.62 -7.50
C ALA A 16 0.44 -2.75 -6.25
N LEU A 17 0.64 -1.45 -6.48
CA LEU A 17 0.64 -0.42 -5.45
C LEU A 17 -0.79 0.15 -5.36
N VAL A 18 -1.39 0.07 -4.18
CA VAL A 18 -2.78 0.47 -3.96
C VAL A 18 -2.82 1.61 -2.96
N GLU A 19 -3.54 2.69 -3.25
CA GLU A 19 -3.53 3.88 -2.41
C GLU A 19 -4.09 3.62 -1.00
N ASP A 20 -5.28 3.00 -0.90
CA ASP A 20 -5.91 2.61 0.36
C ASP A 20 -5.77 1.09 0.61
N GLN A 21 -5.44 0.72 1.84
CA GLN A 21 -5.44 -0.67 2.28
C GLN A 21 -6.82 -1.32 2.15
N ALA A 22 -7.92 -0.56 2.26
CA ALA A 22 -9.27 -1.10 2.05
C ALA A 22 -9.44 -1.65 0.62
N ASP A 23 -8.96 -0.89 -0.37
CA ASP A 23 -8.96 -1.31 -1.77
C ASP A 23 -8.00 -2.48 -2.01
N ALA A 24 -6.87 -2.51 -1.30
CA ALA A 24 -5.93 -3.62 -1.35
C ALA A 24 -6.57 -4.93 -0.86
N VAL A 25 -7.39 -4.87 0.20
CA VAL A 25 -8.17 -6.02 0.70
C VAL A 25 -9.22 -6.47 -0.32
N VAL A 26 -9.92 -5.54 -0.97
CA VAL A 26 -10.89 -5.88 -2.03
C VAL A 26 -10.19 -6.53 -3.22
N LEU A 27 -9.00 -6.04 -3.58
CA LEU A 27 -8.21 -6.59 -4.67
C LEU A 27 -7.64 -7.97 -4.35
N GLU A 28 -7.15 -8.19 -3.12
CA GLU A 28 -6.69 -9.50 -2.66
C GLU A 28 -7.79 -10.55 -2.72
N ARG A 29 -8.99 -10.22 -2.22
CA ARG A 29 -10.14 -11.13 -2.30
C ARG A 29 -10.49 -11.45 -3.75
N ALA A 30 -10.49 -10.46 -4.62
CA ALA A 30 -10.77 -10.66 -6.04
C ALA A 30 -9.69 -11.51 -6.76
N ALA A 31 -8.43 -11.42 -6.31
CA ALA A 31 -7.34 -12.27 -6.78
C ALA A 31 -7.53 -13.71 -6.29
N ARG A 32 -7.84 -13.89 -5.01
CA ARG A 32 -8.14 -15.19 -4.40
C ARG A 32 -9.31 -15.89 -5.08
N ASP A 33 -10.40 -15.18 -5.34
CA ASP A 33 -11.58 -15.71 -6.05
C ASP A 33 -11.26 -16.18 -7.49
N ARG A 34 -10.13 -15.73 -8.05
CA ARG A 34 -9.60 -16.13 -9.36
C ARG A 34 -8.51 -17.19 -9.29
N GLY A 35 -8.16 -17.66 -8.10
CA GLY A 35 -7.04 -18.58 -7.88
C GLY A 35 -5.66 -17.95 -8.08
N VAL A 36 -5.55 -16.62 -8.00
CA VAL A 36 -4.28 -15.89 -8.08
C VAL A 36 -3.72 -15.76 -6.66
N ALA A 37 -2.57 -16.34 -6.40
CA ALA A 37 -1.96 -16.31 -5.08
C ALA A 37 -1.30 -14.97 -4.78
N VAL A 38 -1.60 -14.40 -3.61
CA VAL A 38 -0.89 -13.24 -3.06
C VAL A 38 -0.03 -13.75 -1.89
N PRO A 39 1.30 -13.56 -1.91
CA PRO A 39 2.08 -12.75 -2.85
C PRO A 39 2.66 -13.51 -4.05
N ASP A 40 2.47 -14.84 -4.11
CA ASP A 40 3.27 -15.73 -4.98
C ASP A 40 3.09 -15.50 -6.49
N ASP A 41 1.89 -15.10 -6.94
CA ASP A 41 1.59 -14.75 -8.33
C ASP A 41 1.49 -13.23 -8.54
N LEU A 42 0.97 -12.52 -7.54
CA LEU A 42 0.83 -11.06 -7.55
C LEU A 42 1.04 -10.50 -6.15
N SER A 43 2.07 -9.69 -5.97
CA SER A 43 2.28 -8.94 -4.73
C SER A 43 1.36 -7.71 -4.64
N LEU A 44 0.96 -7.34 -3.43
CA LEU A 44 0.15 -6.15 -3.14
C LEU A 44 0.83 -5.32 -2.04
N ILE A 45 0.96 -4.01 -2.26
CA ILE A 45 1.43 -3.06 -1.24
C ILE A 45 0.43 -1.92 -1.13
N ALA A 46 0.00 -1.61 0.10
CA ALA A 46 -0.82 -0.42 0.35
C ALA A 46 0.07 0.82 0.63
N LEU A 47 -0.19 1.94 -0.03
CA LEU A 47 0.57 3.18 0.12
C LEU A 47 0.20 3.96 1.39
N GLY A 48 -0.87 3.58 2.06
CA GLY A 48 -1.23 4.09 3.38
C GLY A 48 -1.66 2.99 4.31
N ASN A 49 -1.28 3.12 5.58
CA ASN A 49 -1.87 2.33 6.65
C ASN A 49 -3.26 2.91 7.01
N PRO A 50 -4.21 2.07 7.43
CA PRO A 50 -5.58 2.49 7.65
C PRO A 50 -5.72 3.39 8.88
N THR A 51 -6.67 4.34 8.82
CA THR A 51 -7.04 5.21 9.94
C THR A 51 -8.19 4.64 10.78
N ARG A 52 -8.83 3.57 10.29
CA ARG A 52 -9.91 2.83 10.96
C ARG A 52 -9.65 1.33 10.83
N PRO A 53 -10.13 0.48 11.75
CA PRO A 53 -9.98 -0.96 11.61
C PRO A 53 -10.52 -1.45 10.27
N ILE A 54 -9.74 -2.27 9.56
CA ILE A 54 -10.14 -2.94 8.32
C ILE A 54 -10.14 -4.44 8.60
N ALA A 55 -11.25 -5.10 8.31
CA ALA A 55 -11.35 -6.55 8.41
C ALA A 55 -10.52 -7.20 7.28
N SER A 56 -9.37 -7.75 7.65
CA SER A 56 -8.49 -8.52 6.77
C SER A 56 -8.09 -9.82 7.47
N GLU A 57 -8.03 -10.91 6.71
CA GLU A 57 -7.58 -12.21 7.21
C GLU A 57 -6.05 -12.32 7.25
N ILE A 58 -5.36 -11.41 6.53
CA ILE A 58 -3.89 -11.37 6.42
C ILE A 58 -3.35 -9.98 6.73
N ALA A 59 -2.09 -9.91 7.17
CA ALA A 59 -1.40 -8.64 7.35
C ALA A 59 -0.88 -8.12 6.00
N PHE A 60 -1.27 -6.90 5.62
CA PHE A 60 -0.79 -6.27 4.39
C PHE A 60 0.56 -5.61 4.60
N THR A 61 1.46 -5.77 3.62
CA THR A 61 2.63 -4.89 3.50
C THR A 61 2.15 -3.49 3.12
N CYS A 62 2.55 -2.47 3.86
CA CYS A 62 2.07 -1.11 3.63
C CYS A 62 3.08 -0.03 4.02
N PHE A 63 2.82 1.22 3.65
CA PHE A 63 3.52 2.36 4.20
C PHE A 63 2.77 2.96 5.39
N ARG A 64 3.44 2.99 6.55
CA ARG A 64 2.96 3.67 7.75
C ARG A 64 3.17 5.16 7.58
N ILE A 65 2.06 5.89 7.50
CA ILE A 65 2.04 7.34 7.43
C ILE A 65 2.12 7.88 8.87
N PRO A 66 3.10 8.75 9.20
CA PRO A 66 3.32 9.24 10.56
C PRO A 66 2.30 10.33 10.94
N ARG A 67 1.01 10.02 10.94
CA ARG A 67 -0.09 11.00 11.05
C ARG A 67 -0.09 11.80 12.34
N GLU A 68 0.26 11.18 13.46
CA GLU A 68 0.36 11.87 14.75
C GLU A 68 1.45 12.94 14.71
N GLU A 69 2.62 12.58 14.17
CA GLU A 69 3.74 13.50 13.99
C GLU A 69 3.42 14.58 12.96
N MET A 70 2.72 14.24 11.86
CA MET A 70 2.23 15.22 10.89
C MET A 70 1.32 16.25 11.57
N GLY A 71 0.37 15.81 12.39
CA GLY A 71 -0.53 16.70 13.12
C GLY A 71 0.22 17.60 14.09
N ARG A 72 1.16 17.03 14.86
CA ARG A 72 2.02 17.77 15.79
C ARG A 72 2.81 18.87 15.06
N GLN A 73 3.51 18.53 13.98
CA GLN A 73 4.30 19.49 13.21
C GLN A 73 3.45 20.51 12.46
N ALA A 74 2.25 20.14 12.01
CA ALA A 74 1.33 21.08 11.36
C ALA A 74 0.91 22.21 12.31
N VAL A 75 0.65 21.91 13.59
CA VAL A 75 0.32 22.92 14.61
C VAL A 75 1.52 23.83 14.91
N GLU A 76 2.73 23.29 14.93
CA GLU A 76 3.96 24.09 15.05
C GLU A 76 4.11 25.05 13.87
N ILE A 77 3.90 24.57 12.65
CA ILE A 77 3.95 25.40 11.44
C ILE A 77 2.87 26.48 11.48
N LEU A 78 1.65 26.17 11.93
CA LEU A 78 0.59 27.16 12.07
C LEU A 78 1.01 28.32 12.99
N THR A 79 1.70 28.01 14.08
CA THR A 79 2.21 29.03 15.02
C THR A 79 3.23 29.94 14.33
N LEU A 80 4.13 29.38 13.51
CA LEU A 80 5.10 30.16 12.73
C LEU A 80 4.42 31.08 11.71
N VAL A 81 3.40 30.56 11.01
CA VAL A 81 2.62 31.32 10.02
C VAL A 81 1.91 32.50 10.67
N MET A 82 1.26 32.27 11.82
CA MET A 82 0.60 33.34 12.58
C MET A 82 1.58 34.42 13.07
N GLY A 83 2.83 34.05 13.32
CA GLY A 83 3.93 34.97 13.67
C GLY A 83 4.57 35.68 12.47
N GLY A 84 4.00 35.56 11.26
CA GLY A 84 4.51 36.20 10.04
C GLY A 84 5.78 35.58 9.48
N GLN A 85 6.15 34.35 9.89
CA GLN A 85 7.32 33.65 9.37
C GLN A 85 6.99 32.98 8.02
N GLU A 86 7.82 33.20 7.01
CA GLU A 86 7.68 32.63 5.66
C GLU A 86 8.46 31.31 5.48
N GLU A 87 9.57 31.15 6.20
CA GLU A 87 10.41 29.96 6.13
C GLU A 87 9.82 28.78 6.93
N GLY A 88 10.11 27.55 6.51
CA GLY A 88 9.73 26.34 7.26
C GLY A 88 8.23 25.99 7.22
N ARG A 89 7.46 26.58 6.29
CA ARG A 89 6.02 26.30 6.09
C ARG A 89 5.69 24.91 5.55
N GLN A 90 6.70 24.18 5.11
CA GLN A 90 6.58 22.80 4.67
C GLN A 90 7.66 21.95 5.32
N ARG A 91 7.26 20.77 5.81
CA ARG A 91 8.16 19.75 6.33
C ARG A 91 7.82 18.42 5.70
N LEU A 92 8.83 17.69 5.24
CA LEU A 92 8.68 16.33 4.73
C LEU A 92 8.93 15.34 5.88
N LEU A 93 8.01 14.40 6.03
CA LEU A 93 8.11 13.33 7.02
C LEU A 93 8.27 12.00 6.31
N PRO A 94 9.22 11.15 6.73
CA PRO A 94 9.40 9.85 6.11
C PRO A 94 8.20 8.94 6.43
N CYS A 95 7.70 8.26 5.40
CA CYS A 95 6.84 7.10 5.60
C CYS A 95 7.71 5.86 5.79
N GLU A 96 7.29 4.95 6.67
CA GLU A 96 8.03 3.71 6.94
C GLU A 96 7.35 2.54 6.25
N LEU A 97 8.14 1.67 5.63
CA LEU A 97 7.64 0.40 5.12
C LEU A 97 7.35 -0.54 6.29
N ALA A 98 6.08 -0.86 6.51
CA ALA A 98 5.62 -1.87 7.44
C ALA A 98 5.50 -3.22 6.72
N GLY A 99 6.25 -4.21 7.21
CA GLY A 99 6.23 -5.57 6.69
C GLY A 99 4.87 -6.24 6.86
N GLY A 100 4.56 -7.17 5.97
CA GLY A 100 3.31 -7.93 5.96
C GLY A 100 3.48 -9.22 5.14
N GLN A 101 2.37 -9.85 4.78
CA GLN A 101 2.32 -11.13 4.07
C GLN A 101 2.13 -10.97 2.56
N THR A 102 1.89 -9.75 2.07
CA THR A 102 1.43 -9.50 0.69
C THR A 102 2.54 -9.08 -0.27
N LEU A 103 3.79 -8.99 0.18
CA LEU A 103 4.95 -8.71 -0.67
C LEU A 103 5.90 -9.91 -0.69
N GLY A 104 6.20 -10.40 -1.89
CA GLY A 104 7.06 -11.55 -2.11
C GLY A 104 8.06 -11.33 -3.26
N PRO A 105 8.94 -12.33 -3.52
CA PRO A 105 9.82 -12.31 -4.67
C PRO A 105 9.00 -12.33 -5.98
N VAL A 106 9.62 -11.90 -7.08
CA VAL A 106 9.00 -11.97 -8.40
C VAL A 106 8.65 -13.43 -8.76
N PRO A 107 7.44 -13.71 -9.28
CA PRO A 107 7.03 -15.06 -9.66
C PRO A 107 7.99 -15.67 -10.70
N ASP A 108 8.43 -16.92 -10.49
CA ASP A 108 9.32 -17.60 -11.43
C ASP A 108 8.55 -18.09 -12.67
N LYS A 109 8.71 -17.34 -13.78
CA LYS A 109 8.11 -17.64 -15.09
C LYS A 109 8.47 -19.02 -15.66
N ARG A 110 9.49 -19.71 -15.12
CA ARG A 110 9.88 -21.06 -15.57
C ARG A 110 8.97 -22.17 -15.05
N LYS A 111 8.26 -21.95 -13.94
CA LYS A 111 7.36 -22.97 -13.34
C LYS A 111 6.08 -23.19 -14.15
N GLY A 112 5.55 -22.15 -14.80
CA GLY A 112 4.31 -22.24 -15.61
C GLY A 112 4.47 -22.86 -17.00
N ARG A 113 5.70 -23.19 -17.43
CA ARG A 113 6.01 -23.70 -18.78
C ARG A 113 6.30 -25.22 -18.81
N ARG A 114 6.15 -25.88 -17.67
CA ARG A 114 6.44 -27.32 -17.45
C ARG A 114 5.18 -28.18 -17.29
N ASN A 115 4.00 -27.66 -17.62
CA ASN A 115 2.75 -28.41 -17.59
C ASN A 115 2.09 -28.38 -18.97
#